data_AF-A0A561WYE8-F1
#
_entry.id   AF-A0A561WYE8-F1
#
_cell.length_a   1.000
_cell.length_b   1.000
_cell.length_c   1.000
_cell.angle_alpha   90.00
_cell.angle_beta   90.00
_cell.angle_gamma   90.00
#
_symmetry.space_group_name_H-M   'P 1'
#
loop_
_entity.id
_entity.type
_entity.pdbx_description
1 polymer ?
#
loop_
_entity_poly.entity_id
_entity_poly.type
_entity_poly.pdbx_seq_one_letter_code
_entity_poly.pdbx_strand_id
1 'polypeptide(L)'
;MKRNWEALVLKAMGGRDFRLTVLDTEAVGGHYQRLLMDGGGLLESCGVHPTMWIRLWFDDGGRPHQRAYTLVDPDPATGRFHLEFALHDGCAARWATTAEVGDTIDATVQGSAFHLPDPAPAHLYLVGDAASLPAVNSLLDTAAGIPATVWLEYAHEGEQALTPRARTGHEVTWVPRRDEGRHLVETVCAALPAAADAHYWVACEAASTRSITRHVRRTLGAGKHQVTSLGYWTAR
;
A
#
# COMPACT_ATOMS: atom_id res chain seq x y z
N MET A 1 -24.54 17.36 2.34
CA MET A 1 -24.49 17.42 3.82
C MET A 1 -23.76 16.25 4.51
N LYS A 2 -23.16 15.28 3.79
CA LYS A 2 -22.40 14.14 4.37
C LYS A 2 -20.89 14.39 4.53
N ARG A 3 -20.33 15.40 3.85
CA ARG A 3 -18.90 15.77 3.91
C ARG A 3 -18.41 16.06 5.33
N ASN A 4 -19.31 16.48 6.22
CA ASN A 4 -18.90 16.97 7.53
C ASN A 4 -18.49 15.86 8.50
N TRP A 5 -19.18 14.71 8.58
CA TRP A 5 -18.94 13.81 9.72
C TRP A 5 -17.62 13.05 9.64
N GLU A 6 -17.30 12.39 8.52
CA GLU A 6 -16.05 11.62 8.40
C GLU A 6 -14.81 12.51 8.48
N ALA A 7 -14.84 13.67 7.81
CA ALA A 7 -13.77 14.66 7.90
C ALA A 7 -13.63 15.26 9.30
N LEU A 8 -14.75 15.54 9.99
CA LEU A 8 -14.73 16.01 11.39
C LEU A 8 -14.15 14.95 12.34
N VAL A 9 -14.50 13.68 12.16
CA VAL A 9 -13.95 12.58 12.95
C VAL A 9 -12.45 12.46 12.73
N LEU A 10 -11.99 12.48 11.47
CA LEU A 10 -10.57 12.42 11.15
C LEU A 10 -9.81 13.61 11.74
N LYS A 11 -10.35 14.83 11.63
CA LYS A 11 -9.76 16.03 12.22
C LYS A 11 -9.71 15.96 13.76
N ALA A 12 -10.76 15.45 14.40
CA ALA A 12 -10.76 15.20 15.84
C ALA A 12 -9.71 14.15 16.26
N MET A 13 -9.38 13.21 15.37
CA MET A 13 -8.30 12.23 15.54
C MET A 13 -6.90 12.77 15.14
N GLY A 14 -6.75 14.08 14.94
CA GLY A 14 -5.48 14.72 14.57
C GLY A 14 -5.14 14.64 13.08
N GLY A 15 -6.13 14.34 12.22
CA GLY A 15 -5.97 14.36 10.78
C GLY A 15 -5.57 15.75 10.28
N ARG A 16 -4.60 15.77 9.36
CA ARG A 16 -4.12 16.99 8.70
C ARG A 16 -4.53 16.95 7.24
N ASP A 17 -5.17 18.02 6.79
CA ASP A 17 -5.71 18.14 5.44
C ASP A 17 -4.75 18.91 4.54
N PHE A 18 -4.62 18.44 3.31
CA PHE A 18 -3.77 18.99 2.26
C PHE A 18 -4.54 19.00 0.93
N ARG A 19 -4.08 19.83 0.00
CA ARG A 19 -4.53 19.78 -1.39
C ARG A 19 -3.35 19.41 -2.26
N LEU A 20 -3.48 18.31 -2.97
CA LEU A 20 -2.47 17.83 -3.90
C LEU A 20 -2.79 18.34 -5.30
N THR A 21 -1.76 18.53 -6.11
CA THR A 21 -1.89 18.93 -7.53
C THR A 21 -1.18 17.92 -8.41
N VAL A 22 -1.83 17.46 -9.48
CA VAL A 22 -1.24 16.55 -10.47
C VAL A 22 -0.20 17.32 -11.29
N LEU A 23 1.02 16.78 -11.36
CA LEU A 23 2.14 17.33 -12.11
C LEU A 23 2.47 16.53 -13.37
N ASP A 24 2.18 15.22 -13.37
CA ASP A 24 2.40 14.33 -14.51
C ASP A 24 1.53 13.08 -14.41
N THR A 25 1.23 12.45 -15.56
CA THR A 25 0.41 11.25 -15.66
C THR A 25 1.05 10.19 -16.56
N GLU A 26 1.15 8.96 -16.05
CA GLU A 26 1.83 7.85 -16.73
C GLU A 26 0.98 6.57 -16.66
N ALA A 27 0.62 6.03 -17.82
CA ALA A 27 0.03 4.69 -17.94
C ALA A 27 1.14 3.64 -17.94
N VAL A 28 1.41 3.04 -16.77
CA VAL A 28 2.49 2.05 -16.56
C VAL A 28 2.13 0.69 -17.19
N GLY A 29 0.84 0.42 -17.36
CA GLY A 29 0.30 -0.76 -18.04
C GLY A 29 -1.23 -0.74 -17.99
N GLY A 30 -1.90 -1.62 -18.74
CA GLY A 30 -3.36 -1.56 -18.93
C GLY A 30 -4.22 -1.54 -17.64
N HIS A 31 -3.66 -1.99 -16.51
CA HIS A 31 -4.32 -2.00 -15.21
C HIS A 31 -3.56 -1.22 -14.12
N TYR A 32 -2.66 -0.31 -14.50
CA TYR A 32 -1.83 0.43 -13.54
C TYR A 32 -1.53 1.85 -14.00
N GLN A 33 -1.93 2.85 -13.21
CA GLN A 33 -1.73 4.28 -13.48
C GLN A 33 -0.83 4.89 -12.42
N ARG A 34 0.13 5.71 -12.83
CA ARG A 34 0.96 6.52 -11.94
C ARG A 34 0.67 8.00 -12.18
N LEU A 35 0.63 8.76 -11.10
CA LEU A 35 0.49 10.22 -11.11
C LEU A 35 1.61 10.82 -10.26
N LEU A 36 2.33 11.79 -10.79
CA LEU A 36 3.24 12.63 -9.99
C LEU A 36 2.42 13.75 -9.35
N MET A 37 2.63 13.98 -8.06
CA MET A 37 1.89 14.95 -7.27
C MET A 37 2.81 16.01 -6.67
N ASP A 38 2.36 17.25 -6.66
CA ASP A 38 2.78 18.26 -5.68
C ASP A 38 2.03 17.98 -4.36
N GLY A 39 2.79 17.78 -3.28
CA GLY A 39 2.26 17.44 -1.97
C GLY A 39 1.57 18.58 -1.23
N GLY A 40 1.68 19.84 -1.68
CA GLY A 40 1.04 20.97 -1.01
C GLY A 40 1.47 21.16 0.45
N GLY A 41 2.76 20.91 0.75
CA GLY A 41 3.32 20.99 2.11
C GLY A 41 3.12 19.74 2.99
N LEU A 42 2.55 18.66 2.43
CA LEU A 42 2.28 17.42 3.17
C LEU A 42 3.55 16.81 3.79
N LEU A 43 4.62 16.67 3.01
CA LEU A 43 5.85 16.03 3.46
C LEU A 43 6.58 16.88 4.51
N GLU A 44 6.62 18.20 4.34
CA GLU A 44 7.20 19.13 5.32
C GLU A 44 6.46 19.03 6.66
N SER A 45 5.13 19.01 6.61
CA SER A 45 4.30 18.96 7.81
C SER A 45 4.36 17.60 8.52
N CYS A 46 4.40 16.51 7.77
CA CYS A 46 4.17 15.16 8.31
C CYS A 46 5.43 14.32 8.48
N GLY A 47 6.54 14.71 7.82
CA GLY A 47 7.68 13.82 7.63
C GLY A 47 7.33 12.66 6.69
N VAL A 48 8.28 11.72 6.59
CA VAL A 48 8.18 10.54 5.72
C VAL A 48 8.55 9.30 6.52
N HIS A 49 7.87 8.20 6.23
CA HIS A 49 8.22 6.87 6.75
C HIS A 49 7.89 5.79 5.71
N PRO A 50 8.41 4.55 5.86
CA PRO A 50 8.08 3.46 4.96
C PRO A 50 6.58 3.13 5.02
N THR A 51 6.03 2.64 3.92
CA THR A 51 4.60 2.34 3.75
C THR A 51 3.67 3.52 4.08
N MET A 52 4.16 4.76 4.01
CA MET A 52 3.35 5.93 4.32
C MET A 52 2.19 6.04 3.32
N TRP A 53 0.99 6.24 3.85
CA TRP A 53 -0.23 6.34 3.07
C TRP A 53 -1.10 7.48 3.54
N ILE A 54 -1.91 7.98 2.62
CA ILE A 54 -2.80 9.13 2.80
C ILE A 54 -4.19 8.78 2.32
N ARG A 55 -5.20 9.48 2.83
CA ARG A 55 -6.59 9.35 2.38
C ARG A 55 -6.85 10.40 1.32
N LEU A 56 -7.15 9.98 0.10
CA LEU A 56 -7.63 10.85 -0.96
C LEU A 56 -9.16 10.90 -0.96
N TRP A 57 -9.73 12.06 -1.22
CA TRP A 57 -11.17 12.29 -1.25
C TRP A 57 -11.68 12.45 -2.69
N PHE A 58 -12.34 11.41 -3.19
CA PHE A 58 -12.91 11.38 -4.54
C PHE A 58 -14.38 11.82 -4.53
N ASP A 59 -14.85 12.37 -5.64
CA ASP A 59 -16.29 12.52 -5.88
C ASP A 59 -16.87 11.25 -6.50
N ASP A 60 -17.94 10.72 -5.89
CA ASP A 60 -18.71 9.60 -6.42
C ASP A 60 -20.18 10.03 -6.55
N GLY A 61 -20.47 10.76 -7.64
CA GLY A 61 -21.81 11.26 -7.93
C GLY A 61 -22.27 12.34 -6.95
N GLY A 62 -21.41 13.32 -6.67
CA GLY A 62 -21.68 14.41 -5.73
C GLY A 62 -21.52 14.03 -4.25
N ARG A 63 -20.99 12.83 -3.96
CA ARG A 63 -20.75 12.33 -2.61
C ARG A 63 -19.26 12.11 -2.40
N PRO A 64 -18.66 12.65 -1.31
CA PRO A 64 -17.26 12.40 -1.01
C PRO A 64 -17.05 10.94 -0.65
N HIS A 65 -15.98 10.36 -1.18
CA HIS A 65 -15.62 8.97 -0.98
C HIS A 65 -14.11 8.84 -0.82
N GLN A 66 -13.66 8.40 0.35
CA GLN A 66 -12.24 8.30 0.65
C GLN A 66 -11.61 6.97 0.23
N ARG A 67 -10.37 7.01 -0.26
CA ARG A 67 -9.52 5.82 -0.46
C ARG A 67 -8.10 6.09 0.02
N ALA A 68 -7.45 5.07 0.57
CA ALA A 68 -6.07 5.16 1.02
C ALA A 68 -5.11 4.85 -0.14
N TYR A 69 -4.05 5.64 -0.29
CA TYR A 69 -2.99 5.44 -1.27
C TYR A 69 -1.63 5.60 -0.61
N THR A 70 -0.70 4.71 -0.96
CA THR A 70 0.68 4.75 -0.49
C THR A 70 1.47 5.77 -1.30
N LEU A 71 2.34 6.54 -0.64
CA LEU A 71 3.28 7.44 -1.30
C LEU A 71 4.41 6.64 -1.92
N VAL A 72 4.72 6.94 -3.19
CA VAL A 72 5.85 6.37 -3.92
C VAL A 72 6.90 7.45 -4.12
N ASP A 73 8.15 7.16 -3.77
CA ASP A 73 9.29 8.08 -3.85
C ASP A 73 9.01 9.49 -3.31
N PRO A 74 8.55 9.63 -2.04
CA PRO A 74 8.41 10.94 -1.45
C PRO A 74 9.75 11.65 -1.33
N ASP A 75 9.83 12.84 -1.91
CA ASP A 75 10.99 13.72 -1.88
C ASP A 75 10.71 14.95 -1.01
N PRO A 76 11.19 14.98 0.25
CA PRO A 76 11.01 16.11 1.14
C PRO A 76 11.61 17.43 0.64
N ALA A 77 12.62 17.38 -0.25
CA ALA A 77 13.28 18.59 -0.75
C ALA A 77 12.40 19.33 -1.76
N THR A 78 11.63 18.60 -2.57
CA THR A 78 10.71 19.19 -3.57
C THR A 78 9.25 19.16 -3.13
N GLY A 79 8.91 18.39 -2.09
CA GLY A 79 7.53 18.17 -1.65
C GLY A 79 6.73 17.26 -2.58
N ARG A 80 7.39 16.57 -3.52
CA ARG A 80 6.75 15.75 -4.56
C ARG A 80 6.77 14.28 -4.21
N PHE A 81 5.80 13.55 -4.74
CA PHE A 81 5.71 12.09 -4.64
C PHE A 81 4.82 11.56 -5.74
N HIS A 82 4.92 10.27 -6.03
CA HIS A 82 3.98 9.59 -6.90
C HIS A 82 2.87 8.91 -6.10
N LEU A 83 1.71 8.78 -6.75
CA LEU A 83 0.64 7.89 -6.34
C LEU A 83 0.41 6.88 -7.46
N GLU A 84 0.28 5.61 -7.08
CA GLU A 84 0.06 4.52 -8.02
C GLU A 84 -1.30 3.87 -7.77
N PHE A 85 -2.02 3.59 -8.86
CA PHE A 85 -3.39 3.12 -8.86
C PHE A 85 -3.46 1.80 -9.62
N ALA A 86 -3.64 0.70 -8.89
CA ALA A 86 -4.14 -0.54 -9.48
C ALA A 86 -5.58 -0.31 -9.96
N LEU A 87 -5.80 -0.38 -11.27
CA LEU A 87 -7.05 0.02 -11.90
C LEU A 87 -8.10 -1.09 -11.81
N HIS A 88 -9.21 -0.76 -11.16
CA HIS A 88 -10.40 -1.60 -11.02
C HIS A 88 -11.67 -0.72 -11.06
N ASP A 89 -12.86 -1.29 -10.92
CA ASP A 89 -14.09 -0.50 -10.90
C ASP A 89 -14.17 0.43 -9.68
N GLY A 90 -14.36 1.74 -9.89
CA GLY A 90 -14.59 2.69 -8.80
C GLY A 90 -14.24 4.13 -9.15
N CYS A 91 -14.66 5.08 -8.30
CA CYS A 91 -14.40 6.51 -8.54
C CYS A 91 -12.90 6.85 -8.53
N ALA A 92 -12.09 6.14 -7.73
CA ALA A 92 -10.67 6.42 -7.65
C ALA A 92 -9.91 6.02 -8.92
N ALA A 93 -10.21 4.85 -9.48
CA ALA A 93 -9.65 4.43 -10.77
C ALA A 93 -10.13 5.34 -11.91
N ARG A 94 -11.43 5.67 -11.96
CA ARG A 94 -11.97 6.62 -12.96
C ARG A 94 -11.25 7.97 -12.90
N TRP A 95 -11.12 8.55 -11.71
CA TRP A 95 -10.40 9.80 -11.52
C TRP A 95 -8.95 9.68 -11.97
N ALA A 96 -8.23 8.64 -11.57
CA ALA A 96 -6.83 8.46 -11.94
C ALA A 96 -6.61 8.35 -13.45
N THR A 97 -7.51 7.67 -14.17
CA THR A 97 -7.43 7.51 -15.63
C THR A 97 -7.78 8.76 -16.43
N THR A 98 -8.48 9.72 -15.83
CA THR A 98 -8.90 10.96 -16.49
C THR A 98 -8.23 12.20 -15.92
N ALA A 99 -7.32 12.04 -14.96
CA ALA A 99 -6.63 13.15 -14.33
C ALA A 99 -5.71 13.83 -15.34
N GLU A 100 -5.71 15.16 -15.34
CA GLU A 100 -4.84 15.98 -16.16
C GLU A 100 -3.88 16.81 -15.28
N VAL A 101 -2.77 17.25 -15.86
CA VAL A 101 -1.84 18.15 -15.15
C VAL A 101 -2.58 19.42 -14.72
N GLY A 102 -2.44 19.77 -13.44
CA GLY A 102 -3.15 20.87 -12.81
C GLY A 102 -4.43 20.48 -12.07
N ASP A 103 -4.96 19.27 -12.26
CA ASP A 103 -6.06 18.76 -11.45
C ASP A 103 -5.66 18.67 -9.98
N THR A 104 -6.62 18.93 -9.09
CA THR A 104 -6.39 18.88 -7.64
C THR A 104 -7.26 17.85 -6.95
N ILE A 105 -6.73 17.28 -5.87
CA ILE A 105 -7.48 16.37 -4.99
C ILE A 105 -7.18 16.69 -3.53
N ASP A 106 -8.23 16.68 -2.70
CA ASP A 106 -8.09 16.87 -1.26
C ASP A 106 -7.56 15.56 -0.63
N ALA A 107 -6.62 15.69 0.30
CA ALA A 107 -5.98 14.59 0.99
C ALA A 107 -5.97 14.80 2.51
N THR A 108 -6.05 13.72 3.29
CA THR A 108 -5.90 13.73 4.74
C THR A 108 -4.84 12.73 5.17
N VAL A 109 -3.87 13.18 5.98
CA VAL A 109 -2.89 12.30 6.64
C VAL A 109 -3.43 11.93 8.01
N GLN A 110 -3.76 10.65 8.21
CA GLN A 110 -4.21 10.11 9.49
C GLN A 110 -4.00 8.59 9.51
N GLY A 111 -3.35 8.07 10.56
CA GLY A 111 -3.23 6.63 10.81
C GLY A 111 -2.03 5.93 10.15
N SER A 112 -1.15 6.66 9.48
CA SER A 112 0.12 6.14 8.95
C SER A 112 1.25 6.44 9.93
N ALA A 113 1.98 5.41 10.39
CA ALA A 113 3.09 5.53 11.35
C ALA A 113 3.95 4.24 11.42
N PHE A 114 4.25 3.63 10.28
CA PHE A 114 5.02 2.38 10.28
C PHE A 114 6.51 2.66 10.53
N HIS A 115 7.12 1.81 11.36
CA HIS A 115 8.56 1.75 11.56
C HIS A 115 9.00 0.28 11.48
N LEU A 116 10.18 0.05 10.90
CA LEU A 116 10.81 -1.27 11.00
C LEU A 116 11.02 -1.64 12.48
N PRO A 117 10.88 -2.92 12.85
CA PRO A 117 11.17 -3.36 14.21
C PRO A 117 12.58 -2.99 14.64
N ASP A 118 12.73 -2.67 15.93
CA ASP A 118 14.00 -2.47 16.61
C ASP A 118 14.06 -3.43 17.82
N PRO A 119 15.00 -4.40 17.86
CA PRO A 119 16.06 -4.65 16.89
C PRO A 119 15.53 -5.07 15.51
N ALA A 120 16.33 -4.80 14.48
CA ALA A 120 16.01 -5.18 13.10
C ALA A 120 15.79 -6.70 12.99
N PRO A 121 14.76 -7.15 12.24
CA PRO A 121 14.53 -8.57 12.03
C PRO A 121 15.65 -9.19 11.17
N ALA A 122 15.90 -10.48 11.35
CA ALA A 122 16.85 -11.23 10.53
C ALA A 122 16.30 -11.51 9.12
N HIS A 123 14.96 -11.55 8.97
CA HIS A 123 14.30 -11.79 7.68
C HIS A 123 12.95 -11.09 7.61
N LEU A 124 12.60 -10.60 6.42
CA LEU A 124 11.28 -10.06 6.09
C LEU A 124 10.45 -11.03 5.26
N TYR A 125 9.23 -11.32 5.69
CA TYR A 125 8.25 -12.05 4.89
C TYR A 125 7.15 -11.08 4.48
N LEU A 126 7.12 -10.71 3.20
CA LEU A 126 6.22 -9.70 2.65
C LEU A 126 5.17 -10.37 1.78
N VAL A 127 3.89 -10.07 2.01
CA VAL A 127 2.79 -10.58 1.19
C VAL A 127 1.93 -9.43 0.74
N GLY A 128 1.70 -9.35 -0.57
CA GLY A 128 0.95 -8.27 -1.18
C GLY A 128 0.34 -8.64 -2.52
N ASP A 129 -0.10 -7.60 -3.22
CA ASP A 129 -0.64 -7.57 -4.58
C ASP A 129 -0.30 -6.21 -5.22
N ALA A 130 -0.80 -5.96 -6.44
CA ALA A 130 -0.59 -4.70 -7.16
C ALA A 130 -0.98 -3.44 -6.36
N ALA A 131 -2.04 -3.48 -5.53
CA ALA A 131 -2.46 -2.32 -4.75
C ALA A 131 -1.49 -2.00 -3.59
N SER A 132 -0.81 -3.02 -3.08
CA SER A 132 0.18 -2.90 -2.00
C SER A 132 1.63 -2.78 -2.46
N LEU A 133 1.91 -3.00 -3.75
CA LEU A 133 3.26 -2.97 -4.32
C LEU A 133 4.04 -1.67 -3.98
N PRO A 134 3.44 -0.47 -3.99
CA PRO A 134 4.06 0.75 -3.47
C PRO A 134 4.64 0.61 -2.06
N ALA A 135 3.88 0.01 -1.15
CA ALA A 135 4.29 -0.19 0.24
C ALA A 135 5.39 -1.25 0.35
N VAL A 136 5.25 -2.36 -0.37
CA VAL A 136 6.28 -3.41 -0.47
C VAL A 136 7.60 -2.82 -0.97
N ASN A 137 7.57 -2.02 -2.03
CA ASN A 137 8.76 -1.36 -2.57
C ASN A 137 9.42 -0.42 -1.57
N SER A 138 8.62 0.40 -0.86
CA SER A 138 9.16 1.28 0.20
C SER A 138 9.83 0.50 1.34
N LEU A 139 9.33 -0.70 1.66
CA LEU A 139 9.94 -1.60 2.64
C LEU A 139 11.25 -2.19 2.13
N LEU A 140 11.27 -2.68 0.90
CA LEU A 140 12.49 -3.24 0.28
C LEU A 140 13.60 -2.18 0.17
N ASP A 141 13.24 -0.92 -0.07
CA ASP A 141 14.20 0.18 -0.09
C ASP A 141 14.73 0.52 1.30
N THR A 142 13.85 0.59 2.31
CA THR A 142 14.23 0.92 3.69
C THR A 142 15.03 -0.21 4.35
N ALA A 143 14.66 -1.46 4.07
CA ALA A 143 15.25 -2.67 4.64
C ALA A 143 16.24 -3.34 3.69
N ALA A 144 16.95 -2.56 2.87
CA ALA A 144 17.83 -3.08 1.82
C ALA A 144 18.93 -4.05 2.33
N GLY A 145 19.32 -3.96 3.60
CA GLY A 145 20.28 -4.87 4.24
C GLY A 145 19.68 -6.13 4.87
N ILE A 146 18.35 -6.28 4.85
CA ILE A 146 17.63 -7.40 5.45
C ILE A 146 17.16 -8.33 4.32
N PRO A 147 17.47 -9.64 4.38
CA PRO A 147 16.91 -10.62 3.46
C PRO A 147 15.38 -10.61 3.48
N ALA A 148 14.77 -10.84 2.31
CA ALA A 148 13.31 -10.77 2.16
C ALA A 148 12.79 -11.87 1.25
N THR A 149 11.65 -12.45 1.63
CA THR A 149 10.86 -13.31 0.75
C THR A 149 9.51 -12.65 0.53
N VAL A 150 9.16 -12.44 -0.74
CA VAL A 150 8.02 -11.64 -1.16
C VAL A 150 7.08 -12.50 -1.99
N TRP A 151 5.80 -12.52 -1.62
CA TRP A 151 4.72 -13.07 -2.45
C TRP A 151 3.82 -11.93 -2.92
N LEU A 152 3.65 -11.82 -4.24
CA LEU A 152 2.75 -10.84 -4.86
C LEU A 152 1.65 -11.56 -5.63
N GLU A 153 0.40 -11.33 -5.27
CA GLU A 153 -0.73 -11.81 -6.05
C GLU A 153 -0.95 -10.92 -7.28
N TYR A 154 -1.25 -11.54 -8.43
CA TYR A 154 -1.66 -10.83 -9.64
C TYR A 154 -2.99 -11.36 -10.19
N ALA A 155 -3.88 -10.44 -10.55
CA ALA A 155 -5.16 -10.73 -11.19
C ALA A 155 -5.09 -10.60 -12.72
N HIS A 156 -4.15 -9.79 -13.22
CA HIS A 156 -3.94 -9.57 -14.65
C HIS A 156 -2.50 -9.88 -15.03
N GLU A 157 -2.27 -10.61 -16.12
CA GLU A 157 -0.92 -11.02 -16.55
C GLU A 157 0.06 -9.84 -16.71
N GLY A 158 -0.45 -8.66 -17.11
CA GLY A 158 0.36 -7.45 -17.22
C GLY A 158 0.91 -6.92 -15.89
N GLU A 159 0.34 -7.30 -14.75
CA GLU A 159 0.82 -6.88 -13.43
C GLU A 159 2.19 -7.50 -13.10
N GLN A 160 2.54 -8.64 -13.68
CA GLN A 160 3.87 -9.25 -13.50
C GLN A 160 4.99 -8.41 -14.13
N ALA A 161 4.67 -7.49 -15.04
CA ALA A 161 5.62 -6.53 -15.59
C ALA A 161 5.90 -5.35 -14.64
N LEU A 162 5.07 -5.16 -13.61
CA LEU A 162 5.41 -4.23 -12.52
C LEU A 162 6.71 -4.72 -11.88
N THR A 163 7.59 -3.79 -11.50
CA THR A 163 8.94 -4.13 -11.03
C THR A 163 9.02 -3.97 -9.51
N PRO A 164 9.01 -5.07 -8.72
CA PRO A 164 9.37 -5.02 -7.32
C PRO A 164 10.83 -4.56 -7.17
N ARG A 165 11.10 -3.69 -6.20
CA ARG A 165 12.45 -3.15 -5.92
C ARG A 165 13.33 -4.13 -5.15
N ALA A 166 13.21 -5.40 -5.49
CA ALA A 166 14.00 -6.48 -4.93
C ALA A 166 15.48 -6.32 -5.33
N ARG A 167 16.37 -6.67 -4.41
CA ARG A 167 17.84 -6.60 -4.55
C ARG A 167 18.44 -7.98 -4.30
N THR A 168 19.76 -8.11 -4.40
CA THR A 168 20.45 -9.35 -4.02
C THR A 168 20.09 -9.74 -2.58
N GLY A 169 19.65 -10.99 -2.38
CA GLY A 169 19.15 -11.48 -1.09
C GLY A 169 17.63 -11.34 -0.90
N HIS A 170 16.92 -10.81 -1.90
CA HIS A 170 15.46 -10.80 -1.94
C HIS A 170 14.95 -11.83 -2.95
N GLU A 171 13.93 -12.59 -2.55
CA GLU A 171 13.24 -13.57 -3.38
C GLU A 171 11.82 -13.09 -3.63
N VAL A 172 11.39 -13.05 -4.90
CA VAL A 172 10.03 -12.62 -5.27
C VAL A 172 9.34 -13.75 -6.01
N THR A 173 8.14 -14.08 -5.55
CA THR A 173 7.24 -15.05 -6.19
C THR A 173 5.92 -14.36 -6.55
N TRP A 174 5.60 -14.33 -7.84
CA TRP A 174 4.27 -13.93 -8.30
C TRP A 174 3.30 -15.10 -8.23
N VAL A 175 2.13 -14.89 -7.66
CA VAL A 175 1.09 -15.91 -7.44
C VAL A 175 -0.17 -15.51 -8.20
N PRO A 176 -0.68 -16.34 -9.14
CA PRO A 176 -1.90 -16.00 -9.86
C PRO A 176 -3.10 -16.00 -8.92
N ARG A 177 -3.94 -14.96 -9.01
CA ARG A 177 -5.21 -14.92 -8.27
C ARG A 177 -6.13 -16.02 -8.77
N ARG A 178 -6.46 -16.97 -7.88
CA ARG A 178 -7.37 -18.09 -8.15
C ARG A 178 -8.23 -18.36 -6.92
N ASP A 179 -9.41 -18.93 -7.14
CA ASP A 179 -10.33 -19.34 -6.08
C ASP A 179 -10.59 -18.22 -5.07
N GLU A 180 -10.87 -17.02 -5.58
CA GLU A 180 -11.15 -15.80 -4.79
C GLU A 180 -10.00 -15.38 -3.85
N GLY A 181 -8.76 -15.77 -4.16
CA GLY A 181 -7.56 -15.48 -3.37
C GLY A 181 -7.13 -16.63 -2.46
N ARG A 182 -7.86 -17.75 -2.46
CA ARG A 182 -7.48 -18.93 -1.66
C ARG A 182 -6.12 -19.48 -2.07
N HIS A 183 -5.79 -19.45 -3.36
CA HIS A 183 -4.51 -19.95 -3.85
C HIS A 183 -3.31 -19.19 -3.27
N LEU A 184 -3.41 -17.86 -3.12
CA LEU A 184 -2.40 -17.05 -2.43
C LEU A 184 -2.25 -17.52 -0.98
N VAL A 185 -3.37 -17.66 -0.26
CA VAL A 185 -3.36 -18.06 1.15
C VAL A 185 -2.68 -19.42 1.33
N GLU A 186 -3.05 -20.43 0.53
CA GLU A 186 -2.48 -21.78 0.59
C GLU A 186 -0.99 -21.78 0.27
N THR A 187 -0.60 -21.10 -0.82
CA THR A 187 0.79 -21.01 -1.27
C THR A 187 1.68 -20.37 -0.20
N VAL A 188 1.25 -19.23 0.32
CA VAL A 188 2.00 -18.48 1.35
C VAL A 188 2.06 -19.27 2.66
N CYS A 189 0.93 -19.78 3.15
CA CYS A 189 0.89 -20.50 4.42
C CYS A 189 1.66 -21.83 4.39
N ALA A 190 1.82 -22.45 3.22
CA ALA A 190 2.67 -23.64 3.07
C ALA A 190 4.18 -23.31 3.08
N ALA A 191 4.55 -22.10 2.67
CA ALA A 191 5.95 -21.69 2.50
C ALA A 191 6.52 -20.89 3.69
N LEU A 192 5.68 -20.20 4.47
CA LEU A 192 6.14 -19.38 5.58
C LEU A 192 6.76 -20.23 6.70
N PRO A 193 8.00 -19.94 7.12
CA PRO A 193 8.63 -20.63 8.25
C PRO A 193 8.23 -20.00 9.58
N ALA A 194 8.30 -20.79 10.65
CA ALA A 194 8.28 -20.23 12.00
C ALA A 194 9.70 -19.74 12.36
N ALA A 195 9.86 -18.43 12.52
CA ALA A 195 11.12 -17.79 12.89
C ALA A 195 10.93 -16.75 14.00
N ALA A 196 11.79 -16.80 15.02
CA ALA A 196 11.69 -15.96 16.22
C ALA A 196 12.11 -14.50 15.96
N ASP A 197 12.94 -14.28 14.96
CA ASP A 197 13.55 -13.00 14.57
C ASP A 197 13.07 -12.51 13.20
N ALA A 198 11.96 -13.05 12.70
CA ALA A 198 11.32 -12.59 11.48
C ALA A 198 10.28 -11.49 11.72
N HIS A 199 10.08 -10.66 10.70
CA HIS A 199 8.93 -9.77 10.60
C HIS A 199 8.06 -10.14 9.39
N TYR A 200 6.75 -10.29 9.64
CA TYR A 200 5.73 -10.61 8.63
C TYR A 200 4.93 -9.36 8.33
N TRP A 201 4.96 -8.91 7.09
CA TRP A 201 4.15 -7.79 6.62
C TRP A 201 3.15 -8.29 5.58
N VAL A 202 1.85 -8.13 5.85
CA VAL A 202 0.79 -8.73 5.04
C VAL A 202 -0.24 -7.66 4.69
N ALA A 203 -0.30 -7.25 3.42
CA ALA A 203 -1.32 -6.33 2.97
C ALA A 203 -1.76 -6.62 1.54
N CYS A 204 -2.94 -7.20 1.39
CA CYS A 204 -3.57 -7.47 0.10
C CYS A 204 -5.10 -7.35 0.26
N GLU A 205 -5.87 -8.22 -0.39
CA GLU A 205 -7.30 -8.38 -0.13
C GLU A 205 -7.56 -8.73 1.35
N ALA A 206 -8.61 -8.16 1.94
CA ALA A 206 -8.86 -8.19 3.37
C ALA A 206 -9.12 -9.61 3.94
N ALA A 207 -9.85 -10.49 3.25
CA ALA A 207 -10.05 -11.87 3.69
C ALA A 207 -8.77 -12.70 3.61
N SER A 208 -7.98 -12.52 2.57
CA SER A 208 -6.67 -13.16 2.38
C SER A 208 -5.69 -12.71 3.45
N THR A 209 -5.59 -11.39 3.67
CA THR A 209 -4.79 -10.78 4.74
C THR A 209 -5.16 -11.34 6.11
N ARG A 210 -6.46 -11.42 6.44
CA ARG A 210 -6.93 -11.99 7.73
C ARG A 210 -6.54 -13.46 7.88
N SER A 211 -6.65 -14.25 6.81
CA SER A 211 -6.36 -15.68 6.83
C SER A 211 -4.86 -15.96 7.04
N ILE A 212 -4.00 -15.27 6.29
CA ILE A 212 -2.54 -15.37 6.42
C ILE A 212 -2.09 -14.88 7.80
N THR A 213 -2.59 -13.72 8.23
CA THR A 213 -2.27 -13.17 9.58
C THR A 213 -2.68 -14.13 10.69
N ARG A 214 -3.83 -14.82 10.54
CA ARG A 214 -4.25 -15.86 11.49
C ARG A 214 -3.29 -17.03 11.50
N HIS A 215 -2.86 -17.52 10.35
CA HIS A 215 -1.88 -18.60 10.25
C HIS A 215 -0.57 -18.22 10.94
N VAL A 216 -0.01 -17.05 10.61
CA VAL A 216 1.24 -16.54 11.22
C VAL A 216 1.14 -16.48 12.74
N ARG A 217 0.02 -15.98 13.30
CA ARG A 217 -0.13 -15.84 14.75
C ARG A 217 -0.51 -17.12 15.49
N ARG A 218 -1.29 -18.01 14.86
CA ARG A 218 -1.88 -19.19 15.53
C ARG A 218 -1.11 -20.48 15.25
N THR A 219 -0.57 -20.62 14.04
CA THR A 219 0.17 -21.80 13.61
C THR A 219 1.68 -21.60 13.79
N LEU A 220 2.22 -20.46 13.35
CA LEU A 220 3.66 -20.18 13.49
C LEU A 220 4.04 -19.58 14.85
N GLY A 221 3.06 -19.17 15.65
CA GLY A 221 3.26 -18.65 17.00
C GLY A 221 3.89 -17.24 17.06
N ALA A 222 3.89 -16.49 15.95
CA ALA A 222 4.52 -15.17 15.91
C ALA A 222 3.83 -14.17 16.86
N GLY A 223 4.65 -13.40 17.58
CA GLY A 223 4.21 -12.34 18.48
C GLY A 223 3.58 -11.16 17.74
N LYS A 224 2.79 -10.34 18.46
CA LYS A 224 2.14 -9.15 17.87
C LYS A 224 3.13 -8.17 17.24
N HIS A 225 4.33 -8.02 17.81
CA HIS A 225 5.37 -7.12 17.32
C HIS A 225 6.05 -7.63 16.04
N GLN A 226 5.93 -8.93 15.75
CA GLN A 226 6.49 -9.53 14.53
C GLN A 226 5.55 -9.40 13.34
N VAL A 227 4.31 -8.92 13.51
CA VAL A 227 3.29 -8.94 12.46
C VAL A 227 2.69 -7.57 12.23
N THR A 228 2.83 -7.06 11.02
CA THR A 228 2.11 -5.90 10.52
C THR A 228 1.14 -6.36 9.45
N SER A 229 -0.16 -6.07 9.62
CA SER A 229 -1.17 -6.51 8.65
C SER A 229 -2.26 -5.48 8.45
N LEU A 230 -2.63 -5.20 7.20
CA LEU A 230 -3.74 -4.31 6.86
C LEU A 230 -4.40 -4.77 5.56
N GLY A 231 -5.71 -5.01 5.58
CA GLY A 231 -6.45 -5.29 4.34
C GLY A 231 -6.58 -4.01 3.52
N TYR A 232 -5.94 -3.95 2.35
CA TYR A 232 -5.90 -2.75 1.50
C TYR A 232 -7.20 -2.55 0.74
N TRP A 233 -7.83 -3.65 0.34
CA TRP A 233 -9.11 -3.65 -0.35
C TRP A 233 -9.94 -4.87 0.06
N THR A 234 -11.22 -4.86 -0.27
CA THR A 234 -12.13 -5.97 -0.01
C THR A 234 -12.81 -6.32 -1.33
N ALA A 235 -12.72 -7.58 -1.74
CA ALA A 235 -13.52 -8.10 -2.86
C ALA A 235 -15.01 -8.05 -2.47
N ARG A 236 -15.86 -7.69 -3.43
CA ARG A 236 -17.31 -7.67 -3.23
C ARG A 236 -17.93 -9.00 -3.62
#